data_AF-A0A2K3JYG3-F1
#
_entry.id   AF-A0A2K3JYG3-F1
#
_cell.length_a   1.000
_cell.length_b   1.000
_cell.length_c   1.000
_cell.angle_alpha   90.00
_cell.angle_beta   90.00
_cell.angle_gamma   90.00
#
_symmetry.space_group_name_H-M   'P 1'
#
loop_
_entity.id
_entity.type
_entity.pdbx_description
1 polymer ?
#
loop_
_entity_poly.entity_id
_entity_poly.type
_entity_poly.pdbx_seq_one_letter_code
_entity_poly.pdbx_strand_id
1 'polypeptide(L)'
;MAHLSEPAKLRWGELEEDDGEDLDFLLPPRQVIGPDENGIKRVIEYKFDDDGNKVKITTTTRTRKLANARVSKRAIERRSWPKFGDAVQEDVGARLTMVSTEEILLERPKAIGYLLHY
;
A
#
# COMPACT_ATOMS: atom_id res chain seq x y z
N MET A 1 25.33 -3.06 -3.72
CA MET A 1 25.31 -3.58 -5.10
C MET A 1 24.66 -4.95 -5.03
N ALA A 2 23.44 -5.10 -5.55
CA ALA A 2 22.72 -6.38 -5.51
C ALA A 2 23.25 -7.29 -6.63
N HIS A 3 23.74 -8.47 -6.24
CA HIS A 3 24.19 -9.51 -7.16
C HIS A 3 22.96 -10.15 -7.81
N LEU A 4 22.65 -9.76 -9.06
CA LEU A 4 21.69 -10.49 -9.88
C LEU A 4 22.36 -11.80 -10.27
N SER A 5 21.95 -12.91 -9.63
CA SER A 5 22.33 -14.24 -10.08
C SER A 5 21.80 -14.45 -11.49
N GLU A 6 22.69 -14.63 -12.47
CA GLU A 6 22.30 -15.00 -13.83
C GLU A 6 21.55 -16.34 -13.78
N PRO A 7 20.41 -16.47 -14.50
CA PRO A 7 19.71 -17.74 -14.59
C PRO A 7 20.64 -18.76 -15.28
N ALA A 8 20.81 -19.93 -14.66
CA ALA A 8 21.63 -21.00 -15.19
C ALA A 8 21.23 -21.29 -16.64
N LYS A 9 22.23 -21.30 -17.54
CA LYS A 9 22.03 -21.50 -18.98
C LYS A 9 21.66 -22.95 -19.23
N LEU A 10 20.37 -23.22 -19.34
CA LEU A 10 19.81 -24.56 -19.56
C LEU A 10 20.43 -25.18 -20.81
N ARG A 11 20.86 -26.44 -20.69
CA ARG A 11 21.35 -27.24 -21.80
C ARG A 11 20.20 -28.09 -22.31
N TRP A 12 19.83 -27.87 -23.57
CA TRP A 12 18.73 -28.55 -24.26
C TRP A 12 18.76 -30.09 -24.23
N GLY A 13 19.89 -30.71 -23.85
CA GLY A 13 20.03 -32.17 -23.78
C GLY A 13 19.79 -32.79 -22.39
N GLU A 14 19.49 -32.00 -21.36
CA GLU A 14 19.22 -32.48 -19.98
C GLU A 14 17.75 -32.33 -19.57
N LEU A 15 16.87 -31.86 -20.46
CA LEU A 15 15.44 -31.76 -20.19
C LEU A 15 14.78 -33.11 -20.49
N GLU A 16 14.54 -33.95 -19.47
CA GLU A 16 13.75 -35.17 -19.64
C GLU A 16 12.29 -34.77 -19.93
N GLU A 17 11.68 -35.47 -20.90
CA GLU A 17 10.34 -35.19 -21.45
C GLU A 17 9.20 -35.38 -20.40
N ASP A 18 9.53 -35.92 -19.22
CA ASP A 18 8.63 -36.24 -18.11
C ASP A 18 8.56 -35.13 -17.02
N ASP A 19 9.47 -34.14 -17.05
CA ASP A 19 9.57 -33.05 -16.06
C ASP A 19 8.59 -31.87 -16.36
N GLY A 20 7.39 -32.18 -16.84
CA GLY A 20 6.39 -31.20 -17.29
C GLY A 20 5.89 -30.23 -16.22
N GLU A 21 6.15 -30.49 -14.93
CA GLU A 21 5.65 -29.67 -13.82
C GLU A 21 6.58 -28.49 -13.44
N ASP A 22 7.89 -28.53 -13.74
CA ASP A 22 8.86 -27.53 -13.24
C ASP A 22 9.40 -26.58 -14.32
N LEU A 23 8.75 -26.49 -15.49
CA LEU A 23 9.20 -25.64 -16.62
C LEU A 23 8.99 -24.12 -16.43
N ASP A 24 8.56 -23.68 -15.25
CA ASP A 24 8.33 -22.28 -14.93
C ASP A 24 9.57 -21.38 -15.10
N PHE A 25 10.78 -21.95 -15.04
CA PHE A 25 12.03 -21.22 -15.30
C PHE A 25 12.21 -20.80 -16.78
N LEU A 26 11.49 -21.43 -17.72
CA LEU A 26 11.48 -21.04 -19.14
C LEU A 26 10.59 -19.82 -19.40
N LEU A 27 9.75 -19.46 -18.44
CA LEU A 27 8.85 -18.32 -18.57
C LEU A 27 9.61 -17.02 -18.33
N PRO A 28 9.26 -15.93 -19.07
CA PRO A 28 9.84 -14.63 -18.84
C PRO A 28 9.66 -14.21 -17.37
N PRO A 29 10.65 -13.54 -16.77
CA PRO A 29 10.57 -13.11 -15.38
C PRO A 29 9.38 -12.18 -15.16
N ARG A 30 8.77 -12.27 -13.98
CA ARG A 30 7.64 -11.42 -13.57
C ARG A 30 8.00 -9.94 -13.71
N GLN A 31 7.20 -9.21 -14.48
CA GLN A 31 7.42 -7.79 -14.71
C GLN A 31 6.46 -6.96 -13.84
N VAL A 32 7.01 -6.05 -13.06
CA VAL A 32 6.24 -5.08 -12.29
C VAL A 32 6.44 -3.71 -12.93
N ILE A 33 5.45 -3.27 -13.69
CA ILE A 33 5.41 -1.93 -14.25
C ILE A 33 4.79 -1.03 -13.17
N GLY A 34 5.58 -0.04 -12.77
CA GLY A 34 5.31 0.85 -11.64
C GLY A 34 4.00 1.65 -11.80
N PRO A 35 3.58 2.37 -10.75
CA PRO A 35 2.37 3.16 -10.81
C PRO A 35 2.50 4.27 -11.86
N ASP A 36 1.71 4.17 -12.93
CA ASP A 36 1.59 5.20 -13.97
C ASP A 36 1.07 6.53 -13.37
N GLU A 37 1.06 7.63 -14.13
CA GLU A 37 0.53 8.94 -13.70
C GLU A 37 -0.89 8.87 -13.11
N ASN A 38 -1.67 7.85 -13.49
CA ASN A 38 -3.01 7.54 -12.98
C ASN A 38 -3.04 6.67 -11.71
N GLY A 39 -1.89 6.35 -11.11
CA GLY A 39 -1.74 5.51 -9.92
C GLY A 39 -1.96 4.01 -10.17
N ILE A 40 -1.80 3.55 -11.42
CA ILE A 40 -2.07 2.17 -11.82
C ILE A 40 -0.77 1.37 -11.86
N LYS A 41 -0.66 0.34 -11.01
CA LYS A 41 0.43 -0.64 -11.03
C LYS A 41 0.00 -1.85 -11.87
N ARG A 42 0.82 -2.26 -12.83
CA ARG A 42 0.57 -3.46 -13.64
C ARG A 42 1.61 -4.52 -13.31
N VAL A 43 1.16 -5.72 -12.98
CA VAL A 43 2.00 -6.90 -12.77
C VAL A 43 1.69 -7.89 -13.88
N ILE A 44 2.68 -8.19 -14.71
CA ILE A 44 2.59 -9.16 -15.80
C ILE A 44 3.35 -10.41 -15.37
N GLU A 45 2.65 -11.53 -15.31
CA GLU A 45 3.16 -12.86 -14.97
C GLU A 45 2.74 -13.83 -16.07
N TYR A 46 3.57 -14.84 -16.36
CA TYR A 46 3.23 -15.91 -17.28
C TYR A 46 3.19 -17.21 -16.49
N LYS A 47 2.25 -18.10 -16.82
CA LYS A 47 2.12 -19.45 -16.24
C LYS A 47 1.69 -20.44 -17.32
N PHE A 48 1.99 -21.71 -17.13
CA PHE A 48 1.34 -22.79 -17.90
C PHE A 48 -0.03 -23.11 -17.28
N ASP A 49 -1.04 -23.33 -18.11
CA ASP A 49 -2.34 -23.85 -17.66
C ASP A 49 -2.36 -25.39 -17.65
N ASP A 50 -3.43 -25.97 -17.13
CA ASP A 50 -3.59 -27.44 -17.02
C ASP A 50 -3.59 -28.14 -18.40
N ASP A 51 -3.77 -27.38 -19.48
CA ASP A 51 -3.72 -27.85 -20.88
C ASP A 51 -2.33 -27.66 -21.52
N GLY A 52 -1.33 -27.21 -20.75
CA GLY A 52 0.06 -27.00 -21.19
C GLY A 52 0.28 -25.73 -22.02
N ASN A 53 -0.72 -24.85 -22.12
CA ASN A 53 -0.60 -23.59 -22.85
C ASN A 53 0.00 -22.48 -21.98
N LYS A 54 0.78 -21.61 -22.61
CA LYS A 54 1.37 -20.44 -21.94
C LYS A 54 0.36 -19.31 -21.83
N VAL A 55 -0.11 -19.03 -20.61
CA VAL A 55 -1.07 -17.97 -20.30
C VAL A 55 -0.37 -16.72 -19.75
N LYS A 56 -0.84 -15.54 -20.16
CA LYS A 56 -0.40 -14.24 -19.64
C LYS A 56 -1.39 -13.71 -18.60
N ILE A 57 -0.95 -13.60 -17.36
CA ILE A 57 -1.71 -13.03 -16.25
C ILE A 57 -1.32 -11.57 -16.08
N THR A 58 -2.26 -10.65 -16.32
CA THR A 58 -2.05 -9.21 -16.13
C THR A 58 -2.88 -8.71 -14.96
N THR A 59 -2.27 -8.54 -13.79
CA THR A 59 -2.92 -7.96 -12.62
C THR A 59 -2.75 -6.44 -12.61
N THR A 60 -3.85 -5.72 -12.69
CA THR A 60 -3.87 -4.24 -12.70
C THR A 60 -4.42 -3.72 -11.37
N THR A 61 -3.59 -3.06 -10.57
CA THR A 61 -3.97 -2.48 -9.27
C THR A 61 -4.00 -0.96 -9.37
N ARG A 62 -5.18 -0.34 -9.22
CA ARG A 62 -5.32 1.12 -9.18
C ARG A 62 -5.29 1.61 -7.73
N THR A 63 -4.25 2.37 -7.38
CA THR A 63 -4.15 3.02 -6.07
C THR A 63 -4.85 4.38 -6.14
N ARG A 64 -6.14 4.43 -5.82
CA ARG A 64 -6.85 5.71 -5.68
C ARG A 64 -6.52 6.32 -4.32
N LYS A 65 -5.85 7.48 -4.32
CA LYS A 65 -5.78 8.33 -3.12
C LYS A 65 -7.18 8.90 -2.89
N LEU A 66 -8.03 8.21 -2.14
CA LEU A 66 -9.17 8.88 -1.55
C LEU A 66 -8.61 9.95 -0.61
N ALA A 67 -9.09 11.18 -0.74
CA ALA A 67 -8.70 12.35 0.04
C ALA A 67 -9.14 12.24 1.51
N ASN A 68 -8.91 11.09 2.12
CA ASN A 68 -8.92 10.93 3.56
C ASN A 68 -7.67 11.66 4.04
N ALA A 69 -7.84 12.53 5.03
CA ALA A 69 -6.78 13.28 5.68
C ALA A 69 -5.52 12.42 5.86
N ARG A 70 -4.33 13.05 5.88
CA ARG A 70 -3.03 12.38 6.13
C ARG A 70 -3.02 11.76 7.54
N VAL A 71 -3.75 10.67 7.71
CA VAL A 71 -3.92 9.92 8.94
C VAL A 71 -2.96 8.74 8.83
N SER A 72 -2.12 8.55 9.85
CA SER A 72 -1.20 7.43 9.90
C SER A 72 -1.96 6.10 10.00
N LYS A 73 -1.35 4.99 9.54
CA LYS A 73 -1.95 3.65 9.66
C LYS A 73 -2.44 3.35 11.08
N ARG A 74 -1.60 3.64 12.08
CA ARG A 74 -1.93 3.52 13.52
C ARG A 74 -3.14 4.35 13.93
N ALA A 75 -3.33 5.53 13.34
CA ALA A 75 -4.49 6.37 13.65
C ALA A 75 -5.77 5.87 12.96
N ILE A 76 -5.68 5.17 11.83
CA ILE A 76 -6.82 4.46 11.22
C ILE A 76 -7.21 3.28 12.09
N GLU A 77 -6.25 2.45 12.50
CA GLU A 77 -6.48 1.29 13.37
C GLU A 77 -7.18 1.68 14.68
N ARG A 78 -6.70 2.74 15.34
CA ARG A 78 -7.34 3.24 16.57
C ARG A 78 -8.76 3.76 16.35
N ARG A 79 -9.07 4.34 15.17
CA ARG A 79 -10.44 4.79 14.85
C ARG A 79 -11.40 3.61 14.65
N SER A 80 -10.88 2.45 14.27
CA SER A 80 -11.67 1.22 14.08
C SER A 80 -11.84 0.37 15.34
N TRP A 81 -11.23 0.75 16.46
CA TRP A 81 -11.40 -0.01 17.71
C TRP A 81 -12.84 0.05 18.21
N PRO A 82 -13.37 -1.08 18.73
CA PRO A 82 -14.71 -1.08 19.31
C PRO A 82 -14.77 -0.18 20.54
N LYS A 83 -15.90 0.50 20.71
CA LYS A 83 -16.20 1.21 21.96
C LYS A 83 -16.39 0.21 23.10
N PHE A 84 -16.22 0.66 24.35
CA PHE A 84 -16.32 -0.17 25.55
C PHE A 84 -17.03 0.58 26.69
N GLY A 85 -17.48 -0.15 27.72
CA GLY A 85 -18.23 0.42 28.84
C GLY A 85 -19.55 1.07 28.39
N ASP A 86 -19.88 2.22 28.98
CA ASP A 86 -21.12 2.94 28.68
C ASP A 86 -21.17 3.48 27.24
N ALA A 87 -20.00 3.64 26.59
CA ALA A 87 -19.90 4.09 25.21
C ALA A 87 -20.33 3.02 24.18
N VAL A 88 -20.58 1.77 24.58
CA VAL A 88 -21.03 0.69 23.68
C VAL A 88 -22.43 0.95 23.13
N GLN A 89 -23.32 1.52 23.94
CA GLN A 89 -24.69 1.85 23.53
C GLN A 89 -24.78 3.13 22.69
N GLU A 90 -23.64 3.82 22.51
CA GLU A 90 -23.63 5.05 21.73
C GLU A 90 -23.47 4.79 20.24
N ASP A 91 -24.46 5.21 19.48
CA ASP A 91 -24.38 5.27 18.03
C ASP A 91 -23.20 6.13 17.56
N VAL A 92 -22.59 5.73 16.44
CA VAL A 92 -21.53 6.49 15.78
C VAL A 92 -22.13 7.79 15.22
N GLY A 93 -22.07 8.85 16.02
CA GLY A 93 -22.67 10.15 15.70
C GLY A 93 -23.62 10.70 16.76
N ALA A 94 -23.89 9.94 17.83
CA ALA A 94 -24.56 10.47 19.01
C ALA A 94 -23.69 11.60 19.60
N ARG A 95 -24.17 12.84 19.53
CA ARG A 95 -23.45 14.04 19.97
C ARG A 95 -23.53 14.19 21.49
N LEU A 96 -23.02 13.23 22.26
CA LEU A 96 -22.93 13.39 23.71
C LEU A 96 -22.01 14.57 24.08
N THR A 97 -20.92 14.72 23.32
CA THR A 97 -20.07 15.92 23.40
C THR A 97 -20.62 17.00 22.46
N MET A 98 -21.03 18.13 23.04
CA MET A 98 -21.36 19.34 22.29
C MET A 98 -20.07 20.12 22.01
N VAL A 99 -19.91 20.58 20.78
CA VAL A 99 -18.83 21.53 20.45
C VAL A 99 -19.26 22.91 20.95
N SER A 100 -18.44 23.56 21.79
CA SER A 100 -18.72 24.93 22.22
C SER A 100 -18.76 25.86 21.01
N THR A 101 -19.77 26.74 20.97
CA THR A 101 -19.91 27.78 19.95
C THR A 101 -19.25 29.10 20.37
N GLU A 102 -18.64 29.15 21.55
CA GLU A 102 -17.96 30.34 22.07
C GLU A 102 -16.63 30.57 21.35
N GLU A 103 -16.30 31.84 21.08
CA GLU A 103 -15.00 32.21 20.54
C GLU A 103 -13.96 32.29 21.67
N ILE A 104 -12.97 31.39 21.65
CA ILE A 104 -11.87 31.39 22.61
C ILE A 104 -10.66 32.07 21.93
N LEU A 105 -10.25 33.24 22.44
CA LEU A 105 -9.08 33.95 21.95
C LEU A 105 -7.80 33.34 22.53
N LEU A 106 -6.96 32.76 21.66
CA LEU A 106 -5.63 32.24 22.04
C LEU A 106 -4.55 33.27 21.68
N GLU A 107 -4.33 34.25 22.54
CA GLU A 107 -3.20 35.16 22.39
C GLU A 107 -1.90 34.48 22.83
N ARG A 108 -0.90 34.50 21.94
CA ARG A 108 0.47 34.11 22.29
C ARG A 108 1.24 35.39 22.62
N PRO A 109 1.55 35.67 23.90
CA PRO A 109 2.35 36.85 24.23
C PRO A 109 3.73 36.71 23.59
N LYS A 110 4.08 37.66 22.73
CA LYS A 110 5.44 37.76 22.16
C LYS A 110 6.36 38.29 23.26
N ALA A 111 7.45 37.59 23.54
CA ALA A 111 8.42 38.04 24.54
C ALA A 111 8.94 39.44 24.18
N ILE A 112 8.79 40.40 25.08
CA ILE A 112 9.34 41.75 24.99
C ILE A 112 10.81 41.63 25.41
N GLY A 113 11.74 41.43 24.45
CA GLY A 113 13.13 41.15 24.84
C GLY A 113 14.22 41.23 23.78
N TYR A 114 14.01 41.87 22.62
CA TYR A 114 15.09 42.09 21.64
C TYR A 114 15.05 43.50 21.03
N LEU A 115 14.88 44.52 21.86
CA LEU A 115 15.18 45.90 21.50
C LEU A 115 16.12 46.44 22.58
N LEU A 116 17.23 47.05 22.15
CA LEU A 116 18.42 47.51 22.93
C LEU A 116 19.44 46.37 23.12
N HIS A 117 20.63 46.38 22.51
CA HIS A 117 21.67 47.40 22.67
C HIS A 117 22.34 47.80 21.35
N TYR A 118 22.51 49.12 21.18
CA TYR A 118 23.53 49.76 20.34
C TYR A 118 24.86 49.79 21.09
#